data_AF-R1FBU3-F1
#
_entry.id   AF-R1FBU3-F1
#
_cell.length_a   1.000
_cell.length_b   1.000
_cell.length_c   1.000
_cell.angle_alpha   90.00
_cell.angle_beta   90.00
_cell.angle_gamma   90.00
#
_symmetry.space_group_name_H-M   'P 1'
#
loop_
_entity.id
_entity.type
_entity.pdbx_description
1 polymer ?
#
loop_
_entity_poly.entity_id
_entity_poly.type
_entity_poly.pdbx_seq_one_letter_code
_entity_poly.pdbx_strand_id
1 'polypeptide(L)'
;MAEGRHTLVMELIALHPREYALVNSRVLALSAVITSALVAHCVTLLNDSSVEPATPATPWLRAACMVRVLAALPRPFAWYRIYVLHAAALKQPEVLRVAHRCLAALEDPFVRLNNRLRTAYVTWLVAMLIWLLYCCMPHGVLPWLASAPERKFSPFEKRLQWHVLCCLAAMLLTNLGSAALMLLLISHGDHERVEASQRLDKAAPAQEVSRGMEARLSEDPCIICFGDLAAGAYPPP
;
A
#
# COMPACT_ATOMS: atom_id res chain seq x y z
N MET A 1 6.97 -18.55 -8.27
CA MET A 1 7.73 -18.15 -7.06
C MET A 1 7.19 -16.84 -6.50
N ALA A 2 6.00 -16.84 -5.89
CA ALA A 2 5.35 -15.65 -5.33
C ALA A 2 4.71 -15.90 -3.94
N GLU A 3 5.21 -16.88 -3.19
CA GLU A 3 4.61 -17.32 -1.92
C GLU A 3 4.96 -16.42 -0.71
N GLY A 4 6.14 -15.79 -0.68
CA GLY A 4 6.61 -15.07 0.51
C GLY A 4 6.10 -13.63 0.73
N ARG A 5 5.42 -13.00 -0.25
CA ARG A 5 4.88 -11.62 -0.05
C ARG A 5 3.47 -11.60 0.50
N HIS A 6 2.70 -12.67 0.28
CA HIS A 6 1.36 -12.77 0.83
C HIS A 6 1.40 -13.04 2.34
N THR A 7 2.42 -13.75 2.85
CA THR A 7 2.53 -14.10 4.27
C THR A 7 2.63 -12.88 5.19
N LEU A 8 3.56 -11.94 4.95
CA LEU A 8 3.75 -10.79 5.85
C LEU A 8 2.54 -9.85 5.92
N VAL A 9 1.87 -9.59 4.79
CA VAL A 9 0.65 -8.76 4.78
C VAL A 9 -0.51 -9.50 5.42
N MET A 10 -0.64 -10.81 5.19
CA MET A 10 -1.66 -11.64 5.84
C MET A 10 -1.43 -11.75 7.34
N GLU A 11 -0.19 -11.89 7.79
CA GLU A 11 0.22 -11.87 9.20
C GLU A 11 -0.12 -10.53 9.85
N LEU A 12 0.19 -9.42 9.17
CA LEU A 12 -0.15 -8.08 9.66
C LEU A 12 -1.67 -7.89 9.77
N ILE A 13 -2.44 -8.38 8.80
CA ILE A 13 -3.91 -8.35 8.85
C ILE A 13 -4.43 -9.26 9.98
N ALA A 14 -3.83 -10.42 10.21
CA ALA A 14 -4.26 -11.33 11.26
C ALA A 14 -4.02 -10.75 12.66
N LEU A 15 -2.88 -10.08 12.87
CA LEU A 15 -2.49 -9.53 14.17
C LEU A 15 -3.10 -8.14 14.46
N HIS A 16 -3.15 -7.27 13.44
CA HIS A 16 -3.55 -5.87 13.58
C HIS A 16 -4.49 -5.42 12.44
N PRO A 17 -5.68 -6.04 12.30
CA PRO A 17 -6.55 -5.82 11.13
C PRO A 17 -7.14 -4.40 11.05
N ARG A 18 -7.45 -3.78 12.18
CA ARG A 18 -8.06 -2.43 12.22
C ARG A 18 -7.04 -1.36 11.88
N GLU A 19 -5.87 -1.47 12.49
CA GLU A 19 -4.71 -0.61 12.27
C GLU A 19 -4.29 -0.71 10.80
N TYR A 20 -4.22 -1.94 10.26
CA TYR A 20 -3.92 -2.16 8.84
C TYR A 20 -4.94 -1.47 7.93
N ALA A 21 -6.23 -1.68 8.17
CA ALA A 21 -7.29 -1.10 7.33
C ALA A 21 -7.28 0.44 7.37
N LEU A 22 -7.02 1.01 8.55
CA LEU A 22 -6.91 2.45 8.72
C LEU A 22 -5.70 3.02 7.99
N VAL A 23 -4.50 2.46 8.21
CA VAL A 23 -3.27 2.90 7.54
C VAL A 23 -3.41 2.76 6.03
N ASN A 24 -3.86 1.61 5.55
CA ASN A 24 -3.94 1.36 4.11
C ASN A 24 -4.88 2.35 3.41
N SER A 25 -6.03 2.67 4.01
CA SER A 25 -6.96 3.67 3.45
C SER A 25 -6.36 5.08 3.36
N ARG A 26 -5.62 5.51 4.38
CA ARG A 26 -5.00 6.84 4.46
C ARG A 26 -3.78 6.97 3.55
N VAL A 27 -2.91 5.95 3.57
CA VAL A 27 -1.72 5.89 2.72
C VAL A 27 -2.12 5.85 1.26
N LEU A 28 -3.19 5.12 0.91
CA LEU A 28 -3.68 5.06 -0.46
C LEU A 28 -4.23 6.41 -0.94
N ALA A 29 -4.93 7.17 -0.10
CA ALA A 29 -5.37 8.53 -0.43
C ALA A 29 -4.18 9.49 -0.66
N LEU A 30 -3.19 9.47 0.23
CA LEU A 30 -1.97 10.28 0.08
C LEU A 30 -1.20 9.88 -1.20
N SER A 31 -1.04 8.58 -1.42
CA SER A 31 -0.39 8.02 -2.61
C SER A 31 -1.10 8.45 -3.89
N ALA A 32 -2.44 8.53 -3.85
CA ALA A 32 -3.22 8.96 -5.00
C ALA A 32 -2.94 10.42 -5.37
N VAL A 33 -2.88 11.32 -4.39
CA VAL A 33 -2.56 12.74 -4.61
C VAL A 33 -1.14 12.89 -5.16
N ILE A 34 -0.15 12.28 -4.51
CA ILE A 34 1.26 12.38 -4.92
C ILE A 34 1.46 11.80 -6.32
N THR A 35 0.89 10.62 -6.59
CA THR A 35 1.02 9.99 -7.91
C THR A 35 0.33 10.81 -8.99
N SER A 36 -0.82 11.42 -8.71
CA SER A 36 -1.52 12.27 -9.68
C SER A 36 -0.69 13.50 -10.02
N ALA A 37 -0.06 14.15 -9.02
CA ALA A 37 0.84 15.27 -9.25
C ALA A 37 2.06 14.87 -10.10
N LEU A 38 2.66 13.71 -9.81
CA LEU A 38 3.79 13.19 -10.59
C LEU A 38 3.39 12.81 -12.02
N VAL A 39 2.20 12.26 -12.23
CA VAL A 39 1.70 11.96 -13.59
C VAL A 39 1.43 13.25 -14.35
N ALA A 40 0.81 14.25 -13.71
CA ALA A 40 0.62 15.57 -14.31
C ALA A 40 1.95 16.21 -14.72
N HIS A 41 2.96 16.18 -13.85
CA HIS A 41 4.31 16.63 -14.19
C HIS A 41 4.94 15.83 -15.33
N CYS A 42 4.65 14.53 -15.46
CA CYS A 42 5.13 13.72 -16.58
C CYS A 42 4.46 14.14 -17.91
N VAL A 43 3.17 14.51 -17.88
CA VAL A 43 2.45 15.06 -19.04
C VAL A 43 3.03 16.41 -19.46
N THR A 44 3.35 17.31 -18.51
CA THR A 44 3.97 18.60 -18.86
C THR A 44 5.33 18.41 -19.52
N LEU A 45 6.14 17.45 -19.04
CA LEU A 45 7.42 17.11 -19.69
C LEU A 45 7.25 16.60 -21.11
N LEU A 46 6.22 15.78 -21.37
CA LEU A 46 5.93 15.26 -22.70
C LEU A 46 5.52 16.39 -23.65
N ASN A 47 4.66 17.30 -23.22
CA ASN A 47 4.22 18.45 -24.01
C ASN A 47 5.39 19.37 -24.35
N ASP A 48 6.19 19.75 -23.35
CA ASP A 48 7.35 20.63 -23.54
C ASP A 48 8.41 20.00 -24.46
N SER A 49 8.55 18.68 -24.41
CA SER A 49 9.54 17.97 -25.23
C SER A 49 9.27 18.10 -26.72
N SER A 50 8.03 18.32 -27.17
CA SER A 50 7.66 18.36 -28.59
C SER A 50 8.35 19.46 -29.40
N VAL A 51 8.81 20.52 -28.71
CA VAL A 51 9.46 21.70 -29.30
C VAL A 51 11.00 21.60 -29.27
N GLU A 52 11.55 20.61 -28.57
CA GLU A 52 12.99 20.50 -28.35
C GLU A 52 13.74 19.71 -29.43
N PRO A 53 15.00 20.09 -29.75
CA PRO A 53 15.84 19.35 -30.69
C PRO A 53 16.07 17.92 -30.18
N ALA A 54 15.77 16.94 -31.04
CA ALA A 54 15.82 15.53 -30.67
C ALA A 54 17.27 15.04 -30.55
N THR A 55 17.61 14.44 -29.41
CA THR A 55 18.76 13.52 -29.30
C THR A 55 18.33 12.13 -29.79
N PRO A 56 19.28 11.24 -30.14
CA PRO A 56 18.96 9.85 -30.50
C PRO A 56 18.18 9.10 -29.41
N ALA A 57 18.30 9.54 -28.15
CA ALA A 57 17.61 8.93 -27.01
C ALA A 57 16.22 9.53 -26.70
N THR A 58 15.94 10.71 -27.22
CA THR A 58 14.68 11.41 -26.97
C THR A 58 13.42 10.60 -27.37
N PRO A 59 13.35 9.89 -28.52
CA PRO A 59 12.11 9.21 -28.92
C PRO A 59 11.72 8.06 -27.99
N TRP A 60 12.68 7.25 -27.53
CA TRP A 60 12.37 6.14 -26.63
C TRP A 60 12.05 6.63 -25.21
N LEU A 61 12.67 7.71 -24.75
CA LEU A 61 12.35 8.35 -23.47
C LEU A 61 10.92 8.92 -23.47
N ARG A 62 10.52 9.57 -24.58
CA ARG A 62 9.13 10.05 -24.77
C ARG A 62 8.15 8.87 -24.77
N ALA A 63 8.45 7.79 -25.49
CA ALA A 63 7.62 6.58 -25.48
C ALA A 63 7.49 6.00 -24.07
N ALA A 64 8.58 5.92 -23.32
CA ALA A 64 8.56 5.45 -21.93
C ALA A 64 7.70 6.34 -21.02
N CYS A 65 7.79 7.67 -21.15
CA CYS A 65 6.93 8.60 -20.43
C CYS A 65 5.46 8.45 -20.82
N MET A 66 5.15 8.26 -22.11
CA MET A 66 3.78 8.02 -22.57
C MET A 66 3.19 6.75 -21.98
N VAL A 67 3.93 5.64 -22.01
CA VAL A 67 3.51 4.36 -21.40
C VAL A 67 3.22 4.55 -19.92
N ARG A 68 4.05 5.32 -19.20
CA ARG A 68 3.80 5.64 -17.79
C ARG A 68 2.49 6.39 -17.58
N VAL A 69 2.21 7.41 -18.39
CA VAL A 69 0.96 8.19 -18.28
C VAL A 69 -0.25 7.29 -18.55
N LEU A 70 -0.20 6.49 -19.60
CA LEU A 70 -1.29 5.57 -19.96
C LEU A 70 -1.53 4.52 -18.87
N ALA A 71 -0.46 3.94 -18.30
CA ALA A 71 -0.56 2.99 -17.21
C ALA A 71 -1.10 3.60 -15.90
N ALA A 72 -1.09 4.94 -15.76
CA ALA A 72 -1.64 5.61 -14.59
C ALA A 72 -3.17 5.81 -14.67
N LEU A 73 -3.75 5.87 -15.86
CA LEU A 73 -5.18 6.13 -16.08
C LEU A 73 -6.14 5.19 -15.33
N PRO A 74 -5.93 3.85 -15.30
CA PRO A 74 -6.82 2.96 -14.57
C PRO A 74 -6.67 3.02 -13.03
N ARG A 75 -5.61 3.65 -12.50
CA ARG A 75 -5.28 3.60 -11.06
C ARG A 75 -6.30 4.29 -10.15
N PRO A 76 -6.83 5.49 -10.46
CA PRO A 76 -7.82 6.15 -9.60
C PRO A 76 -9.05 5.29 -9.33
N PHE A 77 -9.53 4.55 -10.33
CA PHE A 77 -10.65 3.62 -10.19
C PHE A 77 -10.32 2.47 -9.25
N ALA A 78 -9.14 1.86 -9.42
CA ALA A 78 -8.67 0.80 -8.54
C ALA A 78 -8.51 1.31 -7.09
N TRP A 79 -7.92 2.49 -6.90
CA TRP A 79 -7.76 3.10 -5.59
C TRP A 79 -9.08 3.38 -4.90
N TYR A 80 -10.05 3.95 -5.62
CA TYR A 80 -11.36 4.20 -5.07
C TYR A 80 -12.03 2.89 -4.59
N ARG A 81 -11.97 1.82 -5.40
CA ARG A 81 -12.48 0.49 -5.02
C ARG A 81 -11.81 -0.04 -3.74
N ILE A 82 -10.48 0.04 -3.67
CA ILE A 82 -9.70 -0.42 -2.51
C ILE A 82 -10.05 0.39 -1.26
N TYR A 83 -10.17 1.70 -1.39
CA TYR A 83 -10.58 2.60 -0.31
C TYR A 83 -11.96 2.20 0.26
N VAL A 84 -12.94 1.98 -0.61
CA VAL A 84 -14.30 1.57 -0.21
C VAL A 84 -14.29 0.24 0.54
N LEU A 85 -13.50 -0.75 0.07
CA LEU A 85 -13.39 -2.06 0.72
C LEU A 85 -12.82 -1.94 2.14
N HIS A 86 -11.74 -1.17 2.33
CA HIS A 86 -11.12 -0.99 3.65
C HIS A 86 -11.98 -0.14 4.58
N ALA A 87 -12.65 0.90 4.05
CA ALA A 87 -13.62 1.68 4.81
C ALA A 87 -14.82 0.83 5.26
N ALA A 88 -15.29 -0.10 4.44
CA ALA A 88 -16.35 -1.04 4.80
C ALA A 88 -15.89 -2.10 5.81
N ALA A 89 -14.62 -2.50 5.78
CA ALA A 89 -14.03 -3.37 6.80
C ALA A 89 -14.00 -2.68 8.16
N LEU A 90 -13.59 -1.42 8.23
CA LEU A 90 -13.55 -0.63 9.49
C LEU A 90 -14.92 -0.42 10.16
N LYS A 91 -16.02 -0.53 9.40
CA LYS A 91 -17.38 -0.45 9.96
C LYS A 91 -17.82 -1.72 10.69
N GLN A 92 -17.01 -2.79 10.69
CA GLN A 92 -17.37 -4.03 11.37
C GLN A 92 -17.14 -3.95 12.89
N PRO A 93 -18.09 -4.44 13.70
CA PRO A 93 -17.97 -4.39 15.16
C PRO A 93 -16.88 -5.32 15.69
N GLU A 94 -16.74 -6.51 15.07
CA GLU A 94 -15.79 -7.54 15.50
C GLU A 94 -14.47 -7.48 14.72
N VAL A 95 -13.35 -7.59 15.45
CA VAL A 95 -11.99 -7.59 14.90
C VAL A 95 -11.77 -8.72 13.88
N LEU A 96 -12.31 -9.92 14.16
CA LEU A 96 -12.20 -11.07 13.26
C LEU A 96 -12.89 -10.81 11.91
N ARG A 97 -14.05 -10.14 11.90
CA ARG A 97 -14.75 -9.75 10.67
C ARG A 97 -13.99 -8.68 9.88
N VAL A 98 -13.30 -7.77 10.57
CA VAL A 98 -12.39 -6.81 9.92
C VAL A 98 -11.27 -7.57 9.20
N ALA A 99 -10.60 -8.49 9.88
CA ALA A 99 -9.52 -9.29 9.31
C ALA A 99 -9.98 -10.07 8.08
N HIS A 100 -11.11 -10.77 8.18
CA HIS A 100 -11.68 -11.53 7.07
C HIS A 100 -11.98 -10.64 5.86
N ARG A 101 -12.59 -9.46 6.06
CA ARG A 101 -12.87 -8.52 4.95
C ARG A 101 -11.59 -7.94 4.34
N CYS A 102 -10.56 -7.67 5.13
CA CYS A 102 -9.27 -7.22 4.63
C CYS A 102 -8.59 -8.31 3.78
N LEU A 103 -8.64 -9.57 4.21
CA LEU A 103 -8.12 -10.71 3.43
C LEU A 103 -8.91 -10.91 2.13
N ALA A 104 -10.25 -10.87 2.20
CA ALA A 104 -11.10 -10.95 1.01
C ALA A 104 -10.83 -9.79 0.02
N ALA A 105 -10.52 -8.60 0.53
CA ALA A 105 -10.14 -7.46 -0.32
C ALA A 105 -8.85 -7.74 -1.12
N LEU A 106 -7.91 -8.53 -0.61
CA LEU A 106 -6.68 -8.88 -1.34
C LEU A 106 -6.96 -9.69 -2.62
N GLU A 107 -8.08 -10.41 -2.66
CA GLU A 107 -8.49 -11.23 -3.81
C GLU A 107 -9.26 -10.41 -4.87
N ASP A 108 -9.67 -9.19 -4.54
CA ASP A 108 -10.43 -8.32 -5.45
C ASP A 108 -9.61 -8.04 -6.74
N PRO A 109 -10.24 -8.16 -7.92
CA PRO A 109 -9.56 -7.95 -9.19
C PRO A 109 -8.91 -6.57 -9.33
N PHE A 110 -9.47 -5.52 -8.70
CA PHE A 110 -8.89 -4.18 -8.73
C PHE A 110 -7.64 -4.08 -7.85
N VAL A 111 -7.53 -4.85 -6.76
CA VAL A 111 -6.28 -4.96 -5.99
C VAL A 111 -5.20 -5.61 -6.84
N ARG A 112 -5.51 -6.71 -7.53
CA ARG A 112 -4.56 -7.37 -8.44
C ARG A 112 -4.13 -6.47 -9.59
N LEU A 113 -5.08 -5.72 -10.18
CA LEU A 113 -4.78 -4.72 -11.20
C LEU A 113 -3.84 -3.64 -10.65
N ASN A 114 -4.16 -3.04 -9.50
CA ASN A 114 -3.32 -2.04 -8.86
C ASN A 114 -1.90 -2.58 -8.60
N ASN A 115 -1.77 -3.82 -8.14
CA ASN A 115 -0.48 -4.46 -7.93
C ASN A 115 0.30 -4.63 -9.25
N ARG A 116 -0.35 -5.05 -10.34
CA ARG A 116 0.30 -5.15 -11.67
C ARG A 116 0.74 -3.77 -12.17
N LEU A 117 -0.11 -2.76 -12.07
CA LEU A 117 0.21 -1.39 -12.46
C LEU A 117 1.34 -0.82 -11.59
N ARG A 118 1.38 -1.15 -10.30
CA ARG A 118 2.48 -0.80 -9.38
C ARG A 118 3.78 -1.44 -9.83
N THR A 119 3.77 -2.73 -10.15
CA THR A 119 4.95 -3.43 -10.68
C THR A 119 5.44 -2.78 -11.97
N ALA A 120 4.55 -2.52 -12.94
CA ALA A 120 4.91 -1.84 -14.18
C ALA A 120 5.58 -0.47 -13.93
N TYR A 121 5.06 0.31 -12.99
CA TYR A 121 5.66 1.58 -12.58
C TYR A 121 7.04 1.41 -11.92
N VAL A 122 7.20 0.44 -11.03
CA VAL A 122 8.49 0.16 -10.39
C VAL A 122 9.51 -0.29 -11.44
N THR A 123 9.11 -1.17 -12.37
CA THR A 123 9.97 -1.60 -13.49
C THR A 123 10.37 -0.41 -14.36
N TRP A 124 9.42 0.48 -14.69
CA TRP A 124 9.71 1.72 -15.41
C TRP A 124 10.73 2.59 -14.65
N LEU A 125 10.53 2.77 -13.33
CA LEU A 125 11.40 3.61 -12.51
C LEU A 125 12.82 3.03 -12.43
N VAL A 126 12.94 1.72 -12.25
CA VAL A 126 14.23 1.02 -12.24
C VAL A 126 14.93 1.16 -13.59
N ALA A 127 14.22 0.98 -14.70
CA ALA A 127 14.80 1.17 -16.04
C ALA A 127 15.31 2.61 -16.24
N MET A 128 14.55 3.61 -15.81
CA MET A 128 14.98 5.02 -15.88
C MET A 128 16.16 5.33 -14.95
N LEU A 129 16.21 4.70 -13.77
CA LEU A 129 17.34 4.84 -12.84
C LEU A 129 18.61 4.19 -13.39
N ILE A 130 18.51 3.00 -13.97
CA ILE A 130 19.64 2.33 -14.63
C ILE A 130 20.15 3.20 -15.79
N TRP A 131 19.23 3.74 -16.60
CA TRP A 131 19.58 4.68 -17.66
C TRP A 131 20.31 5.92 -17.13
N LEU A 132 19.81 6.52 -16.04
CA LEU A 132 20.40 7.69 -15.41
C LEU A 132 21.80 7.39 -14.87
N LEU A 133 21.96 6.26 -14.17
CA LEU A 133 23.26 5.79 -13.68
C LEU A 133 24.24 5.57 -14.83
N TYR A 134 23.82 4.87 -15.89
CA TYR A 134 24.63 4.68 -17.10
C TYR A 134 25.10 6.02 -17.69
N CYS A 135 24.23 7.02 -17.70
CA CYS A 135 24.54 8.36 -18.21
C CYS A 135 25.42 9.20 -17.27
N CYS A 136 25.43 8.92 -15.97
CA CYS A 136 26.20 9.64 -14.95
C CYS A 136 27.54 8.96 -14.61
N MET A 137 27.79 7.75 -15.09
CA MET A 137 29.06 7.05 -14.85
C MET A 137 30.22 7.79 -15.52
N PRO A 138 31.25 8.21 -14.76
CA PRO A 138 32.43 8.86 -15.34
C PRO A 138 33.13 7.89 -16.30
N HIS A 139 33.68 8.43 -17.39
CA HIS A 139 34.29 7.71 -18.52
C HIS A 139 35.43 6.71 -18.17
N GLY A 140 35.76 6.50 -16.89
CA GLY A 140 36.87 5.66 -16.42
C GLY A 140 36.50 4.34 -15.72
N VAL A 141 35.21 4.03 -15.49
CA VAL A 141 34.83 2.82 -14.70
C VAL A 141 34.58 1.59 -15.58
N LEU A 142 34.23 1.79 -16.86
CA LEU A 142 34.03 0.72 -17.84
C LEU A 142 34.94 1.01 -19.06
N PRO A 143 36.06 0.29 -19.22
CA PRO A 143 37.08 0.62 -20.22
C PRO A 143 36.59 0.57 -21.68
N TRP A 144 35.48 -0.12 -21.96
CA TRP A 144 34.84 -0.14 -23.29
C TRP A 144 33.88 1.04 -23.57
N LEU A 145 33.65 1.92 -22.59
CA LEU A 145 32.80 3.13 -22.70
C LEU A 145 33.60 4.44 -22.69
N ALA A 146 34.92 4.36 -22.48
CA ALA A 146 35.83 5.50 -22.44
C ALA A 146 35.96 6.26 -23.77
N SER A 147 35.47 5.67 -24.87
CA SER A 147 35.44 6.26 -26.21
C SER A 147 34.11 6.97 -26.55
N ALA A 148 33.16 7.03 -25.62
CA ALA A 148 31.91 7.75 -25.86
C ALA A 148 32.16 9.27 -25.80
N PRO A 149 31.84 10.05 -26.84
CA PRO A 149 32.00 11.51 -26.83
C PRO A 149 31.16 12.14 -25.71
N GLU A 150 31.60 13.31 -25.20
CA GLU A 150 30.87 14.09 -24.20
C GLU A 150 29.38 14.20 -24.57
N ARG A 151 28.55 13.47 -23.81
CA ARG A 151 27.14 13.36 -24.14
C ARG A 151 26.40 14.61 -23.67
N LYS A 152 25.99 15.45 -24.62
CA LYS A 152 25.14 16.62 -24.33
C LYS A 152 23.70 16.16 -24.09
N PHE A 153 23.25 16.27 -22.84
CA PHE A 153 21.86 15.99 -22.47
C PHE A 153 20.91 17.07 -23.02
N SER A 154 19.76 16.65 -23.55
CA SER A 154 18.67 17.59 -23.86
C SER A 154 18.08 18.20 -22.58
N PRO A 155 17.46 19.39 -22.67
CA PRO A 155 16.73 19.96 -21.53
C PRO A 155 15.63 19.01 -21.01
N PHE A 156 14.91 18.32 -21.91
CA PHE A 156 13.97 17.26 -21.58
C PHE A 156 14.61 16.14 -20.75
N GLU A 157 15.78 15.63 -21.15
CA GLU A 157 16.50 14.59 -20.40
C GLU A 157 16.84 15.05 -18.98
N LYS A 158 17.34 16.28 -18.81
CA LYS A 158 17.65 16.85 -17.48
C LYS A 158 16.41 16.98 -16.60
N ARG A 159 15.30 17.46 -17.16
CA ARG A 159 14.03 17.58 -16.42
C ARG A 159 13.45 16.20 -16.07
N LEU A 160 13.60 15.23 -16.96
CA LEU A 160 13.19 13.84 -16.71
C LEU A 160 14.02 13.19 -15.60
N GLN A 161 15.32 13.46 -15.52
CA GLN A 161 16.17 13.03 -14.40
C GLN A 161 15.62 13.56 -13.07
N TRP A 162 15.30 14.85 -13.00
CA TRP A 162 14.71 15.45 -11.81
C TRP A 162 13.37 14.81 -11.45
N HIS A 163 12.53 14.56 -12.46
CA HIS A 163 11.26 13.88 -12.27
C HIS A 163 11.42 12.46 -11.70
N VAL A 164 12.40 11.69 -12.19
CA VAL A 164 12.72 10.35 -11.68
C VAL A 164 13.18 10.40 -10.22
N LEU A 165 14.00 11.39 -9.85
CA LEU A 165 14.41 11.59 -8.46
C LEU A 165 13.21 11.94 -7.56
N CYS A 166 12.32 12.84 -7.99
CA CYS A 166 11.08 13.13 -7.26
C CYS A 166 10.21 11.88 -7.10
N CYS A 167 10.13 11.02 -8.12
CA CYS A 167 9.40 9.76 -8.05
C CYS A 167 9.98 8.79 -7.03
N LEU A 168 11.32 8.70 -6.96
CA LEU A 168 12.02 7.88 -5.97
C LEU A 168 11.79 8.41 -4.56
N ALA A 169 11.97 9.71 -4.34
CA ALA A 169 11.76 10.35 -3.04
C ALA A 169 10.30 10.17 -2.57
N ALA A 170 9.33 10.38 -3.45
CA ALA A 170 7.91 10.14 -3.16
C ALA A 170 7.63 8.68 -2.78
N MET A 171 8.22 7.71 -3.50
CA MET A 171 8.05 6.29 -3.19
C MET A 171 8.65 5.93 -1.82
N LEU A 172 9.85 6.42 -1.52
CA LEU A 172 10.51 6.22 -0.23
C LEU A 172 9.70 6.83 0.90
N LEU A 173 9.27 8.09 0.75
CA LEU A 173 8.47 8.79 1.75
C LEU A 173 7.15 8.08 2.03
N THR A 174 6.47 7.61 0.98
CA THR A 174 5.20 6.89 1.13
C THR A 174 5.39 5.56 1.84
N ASN A 175 6.42 4.78 1.46
CA ASN A 175 6.69 3.48 2.09
C ASN A 175 7.15 3.64 3.54
N LEU A 176 8.11 4.50 3.81
CA LEU A 176 8.62 4.76 5.17
C LEU A 176 7.54 5.38 6.05
N GLY A 177 6.77 6.34 5.52
CA GLY A 177 5.65 6.95 6.22
C GLY A 177 4.55 5.94 6.56
N SER A 178 4.24 5.02 5.63
CA SER A 178 3.27 3.96 5.89
C SER A 178 3.73 2.99 6.97
N ALA A 179 5.00 2.59 6.95
CA ALA A 179 5.57 1.69 7.95
C ALA A 179 5.62 2.38 9.33
N ALA A 180 6.06 3.64 9.39
CA ALA A 180 6.10 4.42 10.61
C ALA A 180 4.70 4.61 11.21
N LEU A 181 3.70 4.97 10.39
CA LEU A 181 2.32 5.13 10.84
C LEU A 181 1.74 3.80 11.38
N MET A 182 2.05 2.69 10.71
CA MET A 182 1.63 1.37 11.18
C MET A 182 2.25 1.02 12.54
N LEU A 183 3.56 1.22 12.70
CA LEU A 183 4.25 0.96 13.97
C LEU A 183 3.71 1.84 15.11
N LEU A 184 3.46 3.12 14.84
CA LEU A 184 2.89 4.05 15.82
C LEU A 184 1.49 3.63 16.28
N LEU A 185 0.64 3.18 15.34
CA LEU A 185 -0.72 2.73 15.68
C LEU A 185 -0.71 1.41 16.43
N ILE A 186 0.18 0.48 16.09
CA ILE A 186 0.37 -0.77 16.85
C ILE A 186 0.83 -0.44 18.27
N SER A 187 1.87 0.40 18.42
CA SER A 187 2.39 0.74 19.76
C SER A 187 1.34 1.45 20.63
N HIS A 188 0.53 2.31 20.03
CA HIS A 188 -0.54 2.99 20.74
C HIS A 188 -1.68 2.03 21.13
N GLY A 189 -2.09 1.17 20.20
CA GLY A 189 -3.13 0.16 20.46
C GLY A 189 -2.72 -0.86 21.53
N ASP A 190 -1.45 -1.28 21.55
CA ASP A 190 -0.94 -2.17 22.59
C ASP A 190 -0.94 -1.49 23.96
N HIS A 191 -0.58 -0.20 24.02
CA HIS A 191 -0.64 0.55 25.28
C HIS A 191 -2.06 0.65 25.82
N GLU A 192 -3.06 0.93 24.97
CA GLU A 192 -4.47 0.95 25.36
C GLU A 192 -4.97 -0.42 25.81
N ARG A 193 -4.56 -1.50 25.12
CA ARG A 193 -4.92 -2.88 25.50
C ARG A 193 -4.35 -3.27 26.85
N VAL A 194 -3.09 -2.93 27.12
CA VAL A 194 -2.44 -3.17 28.41
C VAL A 194 -3.14 -2.38 29.52
N GLU A 195 -3.45 -1.11 29.29
CA GLU A 195 -4.21 -0.31 30.26
C GLU A 195 -5.62 -0.87 30.52
N ALA A 196 -6.33 -1.29 29.46
CA ALA A 196 -7.65 -1.88 29.59
C ALA A 196 -7.61 -3.20 30.35
N SER A 197 -6.63 -4.07 30.07
CA SER A 197 -6.40 -5.30 30.84
C SER A 197 -6.11 -4.98 32.30
N GLN A 198 -5.23 -4.03 32.59
CA GLN A 198 -4.94 -3.64 33.97
C GLN A 198 -6.17 -3.05 34.69
N ARG A 199 -7.05 -2.32 34.00
CA ARG A 199 -8.32 -1.84 34.57
C ARG A 199 -9.28 -3.00 34.84
N LEU A 200 -9.37 -3.96 33.93
CA LEU A 200 -10.15 -5.18 34.12
C LEU A 200 -9.60 -6.02 35.27
N ASP A 201 -8.29 -6.22 35.37
CA ASP A 201 -7.64 -6.98 36.45
C ASP A 201 -7.82 -6.28 37.81
N LYS A 202 -7.85 -4.94 37.84
CA LYS A 202 -8.18 -4.16 39.05
C LYS A 202 -9.66 -4.19 39.40
N ALA A 203 -10.55 -4.38 38.41
CA ALA A 203 -11.99 -4.52 38.60
C ALA A 203 -12.43 -5.97 38.88
N ALA A 204 -11.65 -6.96 38.45
CA ALA A 204 -11.86 -8.38 38.68
C ALA A 204 -12.00 -8.77 40.16
N PRO A 205 -11.24 -8.21 41.14
CA PRO A 205 -11.46 -8.51 42.55
C PRO A 205 -12.78 -7.96 43.10
N ALA A 206 -13.49 -7.07 42.38
CA ALA A 206 -14.86 -6.66 42.72
C ALA A 206 -15.94 -7.57 42.10
N GLN A 207 -15.56 -8.48 41.19
CA GLN A 207 -16.37 -9.57 40.67
C GLN A 207 -15.92 -10.89 41.31
N GLU A 208 -15.90 -10.97 42.65
CA GLU A 208 -16.20 -12.26 43.26
C GLU A 208 -17.60 -12.64 42.77
N VAL A 209 -17.67 -13.61 41.87
CA VAL A 209 -18.92 -14.26 41.52
C VAL A 209 -19.48 -14.80 42.83
N SER A 210 -20.43 -14.07 43.39
CA SER A 210 -21.16 -14.49 44.57
C SER A 210 -21.57 -15.94 44.36
N ARG A 211 -21.30 -16.82 45.32
CA ARG A 211 -21.71 -18.23 45.27
C ARG A 211 -23.21 -18.40 44.97
N GLY A 212 -24.04 -17.38 45.23
CA GLY A 212 -25.45 -17.34 44.85
C GLY A 212 -25.72 -17.09 43.35
N MET A 213 -24.77 -16.51 42.63
CA MET A 213 -24.82 -16.29 41.17
C MET A 213 -24.27 -17.50 40.40
N GLU A 214 -23.28 -18.21 40.95
CA GLU A 214 -22.82 -19.54 40.47
C GLU A 214 -23.96 -20.57 40.45
N ALA A 215 -24.79 -20.62 41.50
CA ALA A 215 -25.95 -21.51 41.58
C ALA A 215 -26.99 -21.21 40.47
N ARG A 216 -27.19 -19.93 40.12
CA ARG A 216 -28.11 -19.51 39.06
C ARG A 216 -27.56 -19.75 37.64
N LEU A 217 -26.25 -19.60 37.45
CA LEU A 217 -25.57 -19.91 36.17
C LEU A 217 -25.47 -21.42 35.90
N SER A 218 -25.56 -22.26 36.93
CA SER A 218 -25.60 -23.72 36.81
C SER A 218 -26.97 -24.26 36.35
N GLU A 219 -28.05 -23.50 36.56
CA GLU A 219 -29.42 -23.89 36.20
C GLU A 219 -29.80 -23.51 34.76
N ASP A 220 -29.10 -22.55 34.14
CA ASP A 220 -29.28 -22.19 32.73
C ASP A 220 -28.22 -22.88 31.85
N PRO A 221 -28.61 -23.78 30.92
CA PRO A 221 -27.68 -24.32 29.96
C PRO A 221 -27.25 -23.20 28.99
N CYS A 222 -26.03 -22.71 29.21
CA CYS A 222 -25.12 -22.29 28.14
C CYS A 222 -25.41 -20.93 27.45
N ILE A 223 -25.21 -19.81 28.15
CA ILE A 223 -25.11 -18.46 27.54
C ILE A 223 -23.80 -18.28 26.73
N ILE A 224 -22.79 -19.12 26.96
CA ILE A 224 -21.59 -19.22 26.10
C ILE A 224 -21.65 -20.53 25.33
N CYS A 225 -22.79 -20.83 24.73
CA CYS A 225 -22.82 -21.77 23.64
C CYS A 225 -22.35 -21.03 22.39
N PHE A 226 -21.19 -21.40 21.88
CA PHE A 226 -20.75 -21.20 20.50
C PHE A 226 -21.68 -21.96 19.50
N GLY A 227 -22.99 -21.90 19.72
CA GLY A 227 -24.01 -22.55 18.92
C GLY A 227 -24.64 -21.51 18.00
N ASP A 228 -23.99 -21.27 16.86
CA ASP A 228 -24.67 -20.89 15.60
C ASP A 228 -23.73 -20.78 14.38
N LEU A 229 -22.51 -21.34 14.45
CA LEU A 229 -21.66 -21.52 13.26
C LEU A 229 -21.85 -22.88 12.55
N ALA A 230 -22.73 -23.76 13.06
CA ALA A 230 -22.96 -25.09 12.51
C ALA A 230 -24.34 -25.31 11.88
N ALA A 231 -25.30 -24.39 12.05
CA ALA A 231 -26.63 -24.51 11.47
C ALA A 231 -26.74 -23.68 10.19
N GLY A 232 -26.45 -24.32 9.06
CA GLY A 232 -26.70 -23.77 7.74
C GLY A 232 -28.18 -23.38 7.58
N ALA A 233 -28.42 -22.08 7.45
CA ALA A 233 -29.67 -21.54 6.95
C ALA A 233 -29.38 -20.29 6.12
N TYR A 234 -28.84 -20.49 4.92
CA TYR A 234 -29.14 -19.59 3.81
C TYR A 234 -30.56 -19.94 3.33
N PRO A 235 -31.53 -19.03 3.37
CA PRO A 235 -32.65 -19.14 2.45
C PRO A 235 -32.20 -18.60 1.07
N PRO A 236 -32.38 -19.37 -0.02
CA PRO A 236 -32.31 -18.85 -1.39
C PRO A 236 -33.69 -18.36 -1.86
N PRO A 237 -33.80 -17.63 -2.98
CA PRO A 237 -32.83 -16.75 -3.67
C PRO A 237 -33.12 -15.26 -3.49
#